data_AF-A0A2T2X2C6-F1
#
_entry.id   AF-A0A2T2X2C6-F1
#
_cell.length_a   1.000
_cell.length_b   1.000
_cell.length_c   1.000
_cell.angle_alpha   90.00
_cell.angle_beta   90.00
_cell.angle_gamma   90.00
#
_symmetry.space_group_name_H-M   'P 1'
#
loop_
_entity.id
_entity.type
_entity.pdbx_description
1 polymer ?
#
loop_
_entity_poly.entity_id
_entity_poly.type
_entity_poly.pdbx_seq_one_letter_code
_entity_poly.pdbx_strand_id
1 'polypeptide(L)'
;MYINEEECAHAGFDAEQVAQIKKLGRRLERLAHACDALGIIIFGGSGAATLRFDDGHRRPLILAHLSTINVDGGDGSCAPAEDGYERGE
;
A
#
# COMPACT_ATOMS: atom_id res chain seq x y z
N MET A 1 7.71 -3.55 9.04
CA MET A 1 6.29 -3.96 9.05
C MET A 1 5.75 -4.30 10.44
N TYR A 2 4.62 -3.69 10.81
CA TYR A 2 3.74 -4.08 11.92
C TYR A 2 2.46 -4.71 11.35
N ILE A 3 1.80 -5.62 12.08
CA ILE A 3 0.47 -6.15 11.75
C ILE A 3 -0.44 -5.95 12.93
N ASN A 4 -1.58 -5.32 12.69
CA ASN A 4 -2.64 -5.15 13.68
C ASN A 4 -3.47 -6.45 13.73
N GLU A 5 -3.16 -7.32 14.71
CA GLU A 5 -3.79 -8.64 14.83
C GLU A 5 -5.25 -8.55 15.27
N GLU A 6 -5.62 -7.52 16.03
CA GLU A 6 -7.01 -7.28 16.46
C GLU A 6 -7.90 -6.91 15.26
N GLU A 7 -7.42 -6.03 14.38
CA GLU A 7 -8.13 -5.67 13.13
C GLU A 7 -8.21 -6.86 12.17
N CYS A 8 -7.18 -7.70 12.12
CA CYS A 8 -7.23 -8.92 11.31
C CYS A 8 -8.32 -9.88 11.82
N ALA A 9 -8.41 -10.07 13.14
CA ALA A 9 -9.44 -10.89 13.75
C ALA A 9 -10.84 -10.30 13.53
N HIS A 10 -11.01 -8.98 13.66
CA HIS A 10 -12.26 -8.28 13.39
C HIS A 10 -12.72 -8.46 11.94
N ALA A 11 -11.79 -8.40 10.98
CA ALA A 11 -12.05 -8.66 9.57
C ALA A 11 -12.31 -10.15 9.24
N GLY A 12 -12.26 -11.05 10.23
CA GLY A 12 -12.55 -12.47 10.07
C GLY A 12 -11.38 -13.30 9.54
N PHE A 13 -10.15 -12.79 9.58
CA PHE A 13 -8.98 -13.55 9.16
C PHE A 13 -8.53 -14.56 10.23
N ASP A 14 -8.24 -15.79 9.80
CA ASP A 14 -7.62 -16.81 10.64
C ASP A 14 -6.08 -16.64 10.74
N ALA A 15 -5.44 -17.46 11.59
CA ALA A 15 -4.00 -17.39 11.81
C ALA A 15 -3.16 -17.68 10.55
N GLU A 16 -3.66 -18.53 9.64
CA GLU A 16 -2.96 -18.83 8.40
C GLU A 16 -3.03 -17.63 7.45
N GLN A 17 -4.21 -17.03 7.32
CA GLN A 17 -4.44 -15.84 6.50
C GLN A 17 -3.62 -14.65 7.03
N VAL A 18 -3.55 -14.45 8.36
CA VAL A 18 -2.67 -13.44 8.98
C VAL A 18 -1.20 -13.70 8.63
N ALA A 19 -0.75 -14.96 8.64
CA ALA A 19 0.61 -15.31 8.23
C ALA A 19 0.85 -15.02 6.73
N GLN A 20 -0.16 -15.17 5.88
CA GLN A 20 -0.06 -14.78 4.46
C GLN A 20 0.01 -13.27 4.28
N ILE A 21 -0.80 -12.49 5.00
CA ILE A 21 -0.74 -11.02 5.01
C ILE A 21 0.68 -10.56 5.40
N LYS A 22 1.27 -11.17 6.44
CA LYS A 22 2.67 -10.93 6.84
C LYS A 22 3.67 -11.15 5.70
N LYS A 23 3.53 -12.24 4.94
CA LYS A 23 4.41 -12.55 3.80
C LYS A 23 4.22 -11.57 2.64
N LEU A 24 2.97 -11.21 2.32
CA LEU A 24 2.64 -10.29 1.24
C LEU A 24 3.21 -8.89 1.53
N GLY A 25 3.01 -8.36 2.74
CA GLY A 25 3.55 -7.06 3.12
C GLY A 25 5.08 -6.99 3.03
N ARG A 26 5.80 -8.04 3.48
CA ARG A 26 7.28 -8.12 3.32
C ARG A 26 7.74 -8.20 1.87
N ARG A 27 6.91 -8.75 0.96
CA ARG A 27 7.21 -8.74 -0.49
C ARG A 27 7.03 -7.34 -1.05
N LEU A 28 5.96 -6.65 -0.65
CA LEU A 28 5.69 -5.27 -1.06
C LEU A 28 6.77 -4.31 -0.56
N GLU A 29 7.20 -4.38 0.70
CA GLU A 29 8.30 -3.57 1.24
C GLU A 29 9.59 -3.75 0.41
N ARG A 30 9.94 -4.99 0.05
CA ARG A 30 11.11 -5.27 -0.79
C ARG A 30 11.00 -4.70 -2.19
N LEU A 31 9.81 -4.78 -2.80
CA LEU A 31 9.56 -4.20 -4.13
C LEU A 31 9.62 -2.67 -4.08
N ALA A 32 9.03 -2.06 -3.06
CA ALA A 32 9.09 -0.63 -2.83
C ALA A 32 10.54 -0.14 -2.70
N HIS A 33 11.36 -0.86 -1.91
CA HIS A 33 12.79 -0.56 -1.79
C HIS A 33 13.54 -0.71 -3.12
N ALA A 34 13.19 -1.71 -3.94
CA ALA A 34 13.81 -1.87 -5.26
C ALA A 34 13.44 -0.72 -6.23
N CYS A 35 12.21 -0.22 -6.16
CA CYS A 35 11.77 0.96 -6.90
C CYS A 35 12.51 2.22 -6.42
N ASP A 36 12.60 2.43 -5.11
CA ASP A 36 13.30 3.56 -4.51
C ASP A 36 14.78 3.61 -4.93
N ALA A 37 15.46 2.47 -4.93
CA ALA A 37 16.85 2.36 -5.40
C ALA A 37 17.06 2.75 -6.88
N LEU A 38 15.98 2.76 -7.68
CA LEU A 38 15.97 3.22 -9.08
C LEU A 38 15.42 4.64 -9.23
N GLY A 39 15.08 5.34 -8.13
CA GLY A 39 14.40 6.63 -8.17
C GLY A 39 12.95 6.56 -8.65
N ILE A 40 12.31 5.39 -8.54
CA ILE A 40 10.94 5.15 -9.01
C ILE A 40 9.96 5.30 -7.85
N ILE A 41 8.94 6.13 -8.06
CA ILE A 41 7.83 6.36 -7.14
C ILE A 41 6.67 5.44 -7.51
N ILE A 42 6.15 4.68 -6.55
CA ILE A 42 4.89 3.95 -6.69
C ILE A 42 3.76 4.91 -6.30
N PHE A 43 2.92 5.30 -7.26
CA PHE A 43 1.79 6.19 -7.02
C PHE A 43 0.47 5.45 -7.19
N GLY A 44 -0.32 5.38 -6.12
CA GLY A 44 -1.70 4.90 -6.14
C GLY A 44 -2.70 6.03 -6.37
N GLY A 45 -3.74 5.77 -7.16
CA GLY A 45 -4.89 6.64 -7.36
C GLY A 45 -6.14 5.80 -7.60
N SER A 46 -7.34 6.39 -7.50
CA SER A 46 -8.63 5.68 -7.50
C SER A 46 -8.72 4.50 -8.49
N GLY A 47 -8.47 3.28 -7.99
CA GLY A 47 -8.56 2.03 -8.74
C GLY A 47 -7.38 1.66 -9.65
N ALA A 48 -6.25 2.39 -9.61
CA ALA A 48 -5.06 2.08 -10.41
C ALA A 48 -3.75 2.55 -9.75
N ALA A 49 -2.64 1.86 -10.04
CA ALA A 49 -1.31 2.30 -9.67
C ALA A 49 -0.46 2.64 -10.89
N THR A 50 0.48 3.58 -10.72
CA THR A 50 1.48 3.92 -11.73
C THR A 50 2.88 3.91 -11.12
N LEU A 51 3.87 3.45 -11.89
CA LEU A 51 5.28 3.66 -11.58
C LEU A 51 5.71 4.98 -12.22
N ARG A 52 6.30 5.87 -11.43
CA ARG A 52 6.66 7.21 -11.84
C ARG A 52 8.14 7.49 -11.62
N PHE A 53 8.71 8.35 -12.45
CA PHE A 53 10.08 8.81 -12.29
C PHE A 53 10.11 10.33 -12.35
N ASP A 54 10.72 10.97 -11.34
CA ASP A 54 10.93 12.40 -11.32
C ASP A 54 12.21 12.74 -12.09
N ASP A 55 12.04 13.31 -13.28
CA ASP A 55 13.12 13.77 -14.15
C ASP A 55 13.45 15.27 -13.95
N GLY A 56 12.93 15.89 -12.88
CA GLY A 56 13.15 17.30 -12.54
C GLY A 56 12.19 18.28 -13.24
N HIS A 57 11.18 17.78 -13.94
CA HIS A 57 10.13 18.59 -14.57
C HIS A 57 8.86 18.70 -13.71
N ARG A 58 7.90 19.52 -14.17
CA ARG A 58 6.66 19.82 -13.41
C ARG A 58 5.79 18.60 -13.11
N ARG A 59 5.93 17.51 -13.87
CA ARG A 59 5.13 16.28 -13.72
C ARG A 59 6.04 15.07 -13.95
N PRO A 60 6.07 14.10 -13.02
CA PRO A 60 6.85 12.88 -13.21
C PRO A 60 6.45 12.10 -14.46
N LEU A 61 7.41 11.42 -15.08
CA LEU A 61 7.18 10.49 -16.18
C LEU A 61 6.43 9.26 -15.66
N ILE A 62 5.42 8.80 -16.40
CA ILE A 62 4.76 7.52 -16.12
C ILE A 62 5.54 6.44 -16.85
N LEU A 63 6.22 5.58 -16.09
CA LEU A 63 6.99 4.45 -16.62
C LEU A 63 6.13 3.23 -16.91
N ALA A 64 5.09 3.00 -16.08
CA ALA A 64 4.18 1.88 -16.23
C ALA A 64 2.82 2.14 -15.59
N HIS A 65 1.76 1.58 -16.18
CA HIS A 65 0.42 1.48 -15.60
C HIS A 65 0.21 0.06 -15.05
N LEU A 66 -0.31 -0.06 -13.83
CA LEU A 66 -0.61 -1.32 -13.18
C LEU A 66 -2.13 -1.50 -13.16
N SER A 67 -2.65 -2.33 -14.08
CA SER A 67 -4.08 -2.44 -14.39
C SER A 67 -4.88 -3.35 -13.45
N THR A 68 -4.23 -4.11 -12.58
CA THR A 68 -4.88 -5.12 -11.71
C THR A 68 -4.72 -4.83 -10.23
N ILE A 69 -4.15 -3.69 -9.86
CA ILE A 69 -3.91 -3.32 -8.47
C ILE A 69 -5.02 -2.37 -8.02
N ASN A 70 -5.85 -2.84 -7.09
CA ASN A 70 -6.77 -1.99 -6.35
C ASN A 70 -6.01 -1.30 -5.22
N VAL A 71 -5.61 -0.05 -5.46
CA VAL A 71 -4.96 0.82 -4.47
C VAL A 71 -5.85 2.01 -4.19
N ASP A 72 -5.95 2.36 -2.92
CA ASP A 72 -6.49 3.65 -2.52
C ASP A 72 -5.38 4.70 -2.51
N GLY A 73 -5.71 5.90 -2.97
CA GLY A 73 -4.80 7.04 -3.07
C GLY A 73 -5.08 8.12 -2.04
N GLY A 74 -5.75 7.79 -0.93
CA GLY A 74 -6.06 8.67 0.18
C GLY A 74 -4.82 9.34 0.82
N ASP A 75 -5.07 10.27 1.74
CA ASP A 75 -4.07 11.00 2.53
C ASP A 75 -3.10 10.04 3.27
N GLY A 76 -3.59 8.83 3.58
CA GLY A 76 -2.86 7.86 4.39
C GLY A 76 -3.06 8.05 5.89
N SER A 77 -3.85 9.06 6.29
CA SER A 77 -4.35 9.22 7.64
C SER A 77 -5.17 8.00 8.08
N CYS A 78 -5.08 7.68 9.37
CA CYS A 78 -5.98 6.75 10.03
C CYS A 78 -6.41 7.32 11.39
N ALA A 79 -7.62 6.97 11.82
CA ALA A 79 -8.17 7.36 13.10
C ALA A 79 -8.97 6.22 13.74
N PRO A 80 -9.00 6.11 15.08
CA PRO A 80 -9.93 5.23 15.77
C PRO A 80 -11.37 5.66 15.47
N ALA A 81 -12.22 4.71 15.11
CA ALA A 81 -13.64 4.89 14.95
C ALA A 81 -14.40 4.69 16.28
N GLU A 82 -15.72 4.92 16.27
CA GLU A 82 -16.59 4.80 17.46
C GLU A 82 -16.60 3.39 18.07
N ASP A 83 -16.27 2.37 17.28
CA ASP A 83 -16.14 0.97 17.71
C ASP A 83 -14.75 0.64 18.31
N GLY A 84 -13.84 1.63 18.36
CA GLY A 84 -12.50 1.49 18.90
C GLY A 84 -11.46 0.96 17.91
N TYR A 85 -11.85 0.65 16.67
CA TYR A 85 -10.98 0.11 15.63
C TYR A 85 -10.39 1.20 14.74
N GLU A 86 -9.19 0.98 14.20
CA GLU A 86 -8.50 1.93 13.32
C GLU A 86 -9.07 1.87 11.88
N ARG A 87 -9.40 3.04 11.32
CA ARG A 87 -9.89 3.18 9.95
C ARG A 87 -9.07 4.23 9.19
N GLY A 88 -8.77 3.95 7.92
CA GLY A 88 -8.06 4.89 7.04
C GLY A 88 -9.00 5.87 6.34
N GLU A 89 -8.48 7.05 5.98
CA GLU A 89 -9.12 8.01 5.06
C GLU A 89 -8.62 7.91 3.62
#